data_AF-Q6C4Q6-F1
#
_entry.id   AF-Q6C4Q6-F1
#
_cell.length_a   1.000
_cell.length_b   1.000
_cell.length_c   1.000
_cell.angle_alpha   90.00
_cell.angle_beta   90.00
_cell.angle_gamma   90.00
#
_symmetry.space_group_name_H-M   'P 1'
#
loop_
_entity.id
_entity.type
_entity.pdbx_description
1 polymer ?
#
loop_
_entity_poly.entity_id
_entity_poly.type
_entity_poly.pdbx_seq_one_letter_code
_entity_poly.pdbx_strand_id
1 'polypeptide(L)'
;MGDKRGLVLDETATYGTVDRLTGWFRNVCIQLPEGTLLVLCCCAVEQRIGVTTFSIGLSYDLLTGLDPSNPDTVQSPWILTLQVDQKEEYPKGLLLRIPTKQTLKDYWIHQLKEACVSRDGNANRVMSLSNANSQKMWDSLVSHDFKTFWSIMTTILPREKDSGAIRSLPIKVYLPMSNQCIAAIVKPETDDGKLTTIGQSLHSHLPTFFPSETKPVVARAVVHGVEVPLNAVLANLYYMAMYPDGFLHISLVMIN
;
A
#
# COMPACT_ATOMS: atom_id res chain seq x y z
N MET A 1 -20.41 21.03 -21.63
CA MET A 1 -18.97 21.34 -21.78
C MET A 1 -18.37 21.25 -20.38
N GLY A 2 -17.89 20.07 -19.99
CA GLY A 2 -17.53 19.76 -18.61
C GLY A 2 -16.16 20.35 -18.24
N ASP A 3 -16.17 21.29 -17.29
CA ASP A 3 -14.99 21.97 -16.78
C ASP A 3 -14.08 20.96 -16.04
N LYS A 4 -13.02 20.48 -16.71
CA LYS A 4 -12.04 19.57 -16.12
C LYS A 4 -11.11 20.35 -15.20
N ARG A 5 -11.52 20.58 -13.95
CA ARG A 5 -10.64 21.12 -12.91
C ARG A 5 -9.91 19.98 -12.20
N GLY A 6 -8.65 19.74 -12.61
CA GLY A 6 -7.73 18.90 -11.86
C GLY A 6 -7.23 19.64 -10.61
N LEU A 7 -7.02 18.92 -9.51
CA LEU A 7 -6.44 19.47 -8.29
C LEU A 7 -5.13 18.74 -7.98
N VAL A 8 -4.16 19.53 -7.59
CA VAL A 8 -2.79 19.14 -7.31
C VAL A 8 -2.68 18.68 -5.85
N LEU A 9 -2.20 17.45 -5.61
CA LEU A 9 -1.79 17.03 -4.27
C LEU A 9 -0.27 17.13 -4.16
N ASP A 10 0.21 17.88 -3.17
CA ASP A 10 1.62 17.86 -2.79
C ASP A 10 1.93 16.71 -1.81
N GLU A 11 3.21 16.56 -1.51
CA GLU A 11 3.77 15.51 -0.64
C GLU A 11 3.25 15.57 0.82
N THR A 12 2.46 16.60 1.17
CA THR A 12 1.90 16.79 2.52
C THR A 12 0.42 16.38 2.63
N ALA A 13 -0.18 15.86 1.55
CA ALA A 13 -1.58 15.48 1.56
C ALA A 13 -1.88 14.35 2.57
N THR A 14 -2.71 14.65 3.57
CA THR A 14 -3.18 13.73 4.62
C THR A 14 -4.56 13.18 4.31
N TYR A 15 -5.05 12.18 5.06
CA TYR A 15 -6.48 11.79 4.98
C TYR A 15 -7.41 12.98 5.28
N GLY A 16 -6.99 13.87 6.18
CA GLY A 16 -7.66 15.15 6.41
C GLY A 16 -7.72 16.03 5.17
N THR A 17 -6.75 15.93 4.26
CA THR A 17 -6.78 16.60 2.95
C THR A 17 -7.90 16.04 2.08
N VAL A 18 -8.13 14.72 2.04
CA VAL A 18 -9.25 14.14 1.25
C VAL A 18 -10.62 14.53 1.84
N ASP A 19 -10.79 14.51 3.17
CA ASP A 19 -12.02 14.98 3.80
C ASP A 19 -12.25 16.49 3.57
N ARG A 20 -11.19 17.29 3.65
CA ARG A 20 -11.24 18.72 3.30
C ARG A 20 -11.56 18.93 1.83
N LEU A 21 -11.01 18.11 0.93
CA LEU A 21 -11.27 18.17 -0.51
C LEU A 21 -12.71 17.78 -0.81
N THR A 22 -13.20 16.66 -0.28
CA THR A 22 -14.61 16.24 -0.46
C THR A 22 -15.57 17.27 0.13
N GLY A 23 -15.24 17.85 1.30
CA GLY A 23 -15.98 18.97 1.88
C GLY A 23 -15.95 20.21 1.00
N TRP A 24 -14.79 20.60 0.49
CA TRP A 24 -14.63 21.73 -0.44
C TRP A 24 -15.43 21.51 -1.73
N PHE A 25 -15.36 20.33 -2.35
CA PHE A 25 -16.14 20.00 -3.55
C PHE A 25 -17.65 20.02 -3.30
N ARG A 26 -18.13 19.47 -2.17
CA ARG A 26 -19.55 19.50 -1.79
C ARG A 26 -20.06 20.91 -1.50
N ASN A 27 -19.22 21.76 -0.89
CA ASN A 27 -19.62 23.09 -0.45
C ASN A 27 -19.43 24.18 -1.52
N VAL A 28 -18.46 24.01 -2.44
CA VAL A 28 -18.03 25.07 -3.36
C VAL A 28 -18.33 24.74 -4.82
N CYS A 29 -18.22 23.47 -5.24
CA CYS A 29 -18.29 23.14 -6.67
C CYS A 29 -19.64 22.58 -7.11
N ILE A 30 -20.27 21.67 -6.35
CA ILE A 30 -21.50 21.00 -6.76
C ILE A 30 -22.35 20.62 -5.53
N GLN A 31 -23.64 21.01 -5.49
CA GLN A 31 -24.61 20.38 -4.58
C GLN A 31 -24.83 18.93 -5.03
N LEU A 32 -24.06 18.01 -4.44
CA LEU A 32 -24.23 16.59 -4.70
C LEU A 32 -25.39 16.04 -3.85
N PRO A 33 -26.29 15.22 -4.42
CA PRO A 33 -27.29 14.51 -3.65
C PRO A 33 -26.66 13.73 -2.48
N GLU A 34 -27.38 13.65 -1.36
CA GLU A 34 -26.99 12.76 -0.26
C GLU A 34 -26.77 11.33 -0.78
N GLY A 35 -25.67 10.70 -0.33
CA GLY A 35 -25.26 9.37 -0.79
C GLY A 35 -24.38 9.35 -2.05
N THR A 36 -24.12 10.49 -2.70
CA THR A 36 -23.15 10.53 -3.82
C THR A 36 -21.75 10.20 -3.33
N LEU A 37 -21.12 9.22 -3.97
CA LEU A 37 -19.76 8.79 -3.67
C LEU A 37 -18.74 9.50 -4.56
N LEU A 38 -17.70 9.98 -3.92
CA LEU A 38 -16.56 10.66 -4.54
C LEU A 38 -15.43 9.65 -4.68
N VAL A 39 -14.92 9.48 -5.90
CA VAL A 39 -13.82 8.56 -6.19
C VAL A 39 -12.66 9.37 -6.72
N LEU A 40 -11.53 9.32 -6.02
CA LEU A 40 -10.28 9.85 -6.55
C LEU A 40 -9.71 8.81 -7.51
N CYS A 41 -9.61 9.18 -8.79
CA CYS A 41 -8.94 8.39 -9.81
C CYS A 41 -7.66 9.10 -10.22
N CYS A 42 -6.58 8.35 -10.39
CA CYS A 42 -5.43 8.88 -11.10
C CYS A 42 -5.75 8.81 -12.61
N CYS A 43 -5.65 9.93 -13.32
CA CYS A 43 -5.77 9.95 -14.79
C CYS A 43 -4.43 9.69 -15.49
N ALA A 44 -3.33 9.48 -14.75
CA ALA A 44 -1.98 9.42 -15.30
C ALA A 44 -1.68 8.13 -16.11
N VAL A 45 -2.53 7.12 -16.01
CA VAL A 45 -2.43 5.91 -16.83
C VAL A 45 -3.75 5.77 -17.57
N GLU A 46 -3.72 5.56 -18.89
CA GLU A 46 -4.91 5.36 -19.73
C GLU A 46 -5.83 4.22 -19.24
N GLN A 47 -5.36 3.42 -18.28
CA GLN A 47 -6.16 2.53 -17.47
C GLN A 47 -6.64 3.25 -16.20
N ARG A 48 -7.96 3.42 -16.05
CA ARG A 48 -8.62 4.01 -14.86
C ARG A 48 -8.38 3.15 -13.62
N ILE A 49 -7.21 3.28 -13.00
CA ILE A 49 -6.83 2.56 -11.79
C ILE A 49 -7.04 3.52 -10.64
N GLY A 50 -8.10 3.27 -9.88
CA GLY A 50 -8.39 4.04 -8.68
C GLY A 50 -7.52 3.62 -7.50
N VAL A 51 -7.34 4.59 -6.62
CA VAL A 51 -6.33 4.63 -5.56
C VAL A 51 -6.90 4.14 -4.22
N THR A 52 -8.15 3.64 -4.20
CA THR A 52 -8.94 3.62 -2.96
C THR A 52 -8.57 2.53 -1.96
N THR A 53 -7.84 1.49 -2.37
CA THR A 53 -7.52 0.34 -1.51
C THR A 53 -6.04 0.17 -1.22
N PHE A 54 -5.18 0.93 -1.91
CA PHE A 54 -3.74 0.94 -1.68
C PHE A 54 -3.35 2.12 -0.81
N SER A 55 -2.24 1.99 -0.11
CA SER A 55 -1.61 3.12 0.57
C SER A 55 -1.26 4.21 -0.46
N ILE A 56 -1.36 5.48 -0.05
CA ILE A 56 -1.12 6.63 -0.94
C ILE A 56 0.29 6.57 -1.54
N GLY A 57 1.32 6.35 -0.72
CA GLY A 57 2.71 6.23 -1.18
C GLY A 57 2.93 5.08 -2.18
N LEU A 58 2.33 3.90 -1.91
CA LEU A 58 2.39 2.78 -2.86
C LEU A 58 1.72 3.13 -4.19
N SER A 59 0.58 3.81 -4.14
CA SER A 59 -0.14 4.23 -5.35
C SER A 59 0.66 5.26 -6.15
N TYR A 60 1.35 6.16 -5.45
CA TYR A 60 2.26 7.11 -6.08
C TYR A 60 3.42 6.37 -6.77
N ASP A 61 4.13 5.50 -6.05
CA ASP A 61 5.24 4.69 -6.59
C ASP A 61 4.82 3.88 -7.83
N LEU A 62 3.63 3.27 -7.80
CA LEU A 62 3.11 2.44 -8.90
C LEU A 62 2.63 3.25 -10.11
N LEU A 63 1.84 4.30 -9.87
CA LEU A 63 1.12 4.99 -10.94
C LEU A 63 1.96 6.08 -11.60
N THR A 64 3.00 6.57 -10.94
CA THR A 64 3.96 7.49 -11.55
C THR A 64 5.15 6.77 -12.18
N GLY A 65 5.39 5.51 -11.79
CA GLY A 65 6.58 4.77 -12.21
C GLY A 65 7.88 5.43 -11.72
N LEU A 66 7.83 6.13 -10.58
CA LEU A 66 8.97 6.85 -10.01
C LEU A 66 10.18 5.92 -9.94
N ASP A 67 11.22 6.24 -10.71
CA ASP A 67 12.53 5.65 -10.58
C ASP A 67 13.33 6.49 -9.56
N PRO A 68 13.59 5.97 -8.34
CA PRO A 68 14.32 6.73 -7.32
C PRO A 68 15.75 7.12 -7.76
N SER A 69 16.31 6.42 -8.76
CA SER A 69 17.63 6.75 -9.31
C SER A 69 17.59 7.89 -10.34
N ASN A 70 16.40 8.22 -10.84
CA ASN A 70 16.17 9.30 -11.80
C ASN A 70 14.89 10.09 -11.43
N PRO A 71 14.93 10.83 -10.31
CA PRO A 71 13.74 11.49 -9.75
C PRO A 71 13.16 12.56 -10.67
N ASP A 72 13.95 13.11 -11.61
CA ASP A 72 13.52 14.13 -12.56
C ASP A 72 12.48 13.64 -13.57
N THR A 73 12.25 12.32 -13.65
CA THR A 73 11.28 11.71 -14.57
C THR A 73 9.83 11.92 -14.16
N VAL A 74 9.55 12.18 -12.88
CA VAL A 74 8.18 12.34 -12.37
C VAL A 74 7.90 13.81 -12.11
N GLN A 75 6.89 14.35 -12.80
CA GLN A 75 6.38 15.69 -12.51
C GLN A 75 5.67 15.67 -11.15
N SER A 76 6.32 16.25 -10.15
CA SER A 76 5.66 16.73 -8.94
C SER A 76 4.99 18.07 -9.27
N PRO A 77 3.74 18.30 -8.84
CA PRO A 77 2.99 17.50 -7.88
C PRO A 77 2.11 16.40 -8.50
N TRP A 78 1.70 15.42 -7.69
CA TRP A 78 0.84 14.33 -8.18
C TRP A 78 -0.56 14.84 -8.53
N ILE A 79 -0.91 14.80 -9.82
CA ILE A 79 -2.20 15.29 -10.30
C ILE A 79 -3.23 14.17 -10.23
N LEU A 80 -4.20 14.31 -9.33
CA LEU A 80 -5.36 13.42 -9.24
C LEU A 80 -6.61 14.11 -9.79
N THR A 81 -7.44 13.33 -10.49
CA THR A 81 -8.74 13.81 -10.97
C THR A 81 -9.83 13.20 -10.11
N LEU A 82 -10.57 14.06 -9.41
CA LEU A 82 -11.77 13.61 -8.70
C LEU A 82 -12.88 13.32 -9.71
N GLN A 83 -13.39 12.09 -9.70
CA GLN A 83 -14.56 11.69 -10.46
C GLN A 83 -15.75 11.48 -9.52
N VAL A 84 -16.90 12.00 -9.93
CA VAL A 84 -18.16 11.85 -9.21
C VAL A 84 -18.97 10.75 -9.88
N ASP A 85 -19.44 9.79 -9.10
CA ASP A 85 -20.34 8.71 -9.54
C ASP A 85 -21.65 9.34 -10.08
N GLN A 86 -21.74 9.57 -11.39
CA GLN A 86 -22.95 10.06 -12.08
C GLN A 86 -23.35 9.11 -13.20
N LYS A 87 -24.29 8.19 -12.93
CA LYS A 87 -25.05 7.33 -13.87
C LYS A 87 -24.26 6.47 -14.89
N GLU A 88 -23.01 6.75 -15.20
CA GLU A 88 -22.11 5.93 -16.00
C GLU A 88 -21.07 5.26 -15.10
N GLU A 89 -20.97 3.95 -15.26
CA GLU A 89 -20.47 2.92 -14.36
C GLU A 89 -19.19 3.27 -13.57
N TYR A 90 -19.36 3.49 -12.26
CA TYR A 90 -18.31 3.22 -11.27
C TYR A 90 -17.59 1.92 -11.64
N PRO A 91 -16.25 1.87 -11.72
CA PRO A 91 -15.52 0.72 -12.25
C PRO A 91 -15.47 -0.40 -11.22
N LYS A 92 -16.62 -1.07 -10.98
CA LYS A 92 -16.82 -2.09 -9.94
C LYS A 92 -15.84 -3.27 -10.05
N GLY A 93 -15.33 -3.54 -11.24
CA GLY A 93 -14.32 -4.58 -11.48
C GLY A 93 -12.89 -4.19 -11.12
N LEU A 94 -12.62 -2.89 -10.95
CA LEU A 94 -11.28 -2.37 -10.64
C LEU A 94 -11.22 -1.72 -9.26
N LEU A 95 -12.35 -1.22 -8.73
CA LEU A 95 -12.38 -0.47 -7.48
C LEU A 95 -13.39 -1.00 -6.47
N LEU A 96 -12.93 -1.06 -5.22
CA LEU A 96 -13.76 -1.31 -4.07
C LEU A 96 -14.50 -0.03 -3.68
N ARG A 97 -15.83 -0.12 -3.57
CA ARG A 97 -16.67 0.99 -3.13
C ARG A 97 -16.50 1.18 -1.62
N ILE A 98 -16.11 2.39 -1.21
CA ILE A 98 -15.91 2.74 0.20
C ILE A 98 -16.94 3.81 0.58
N PRO A 99 -18.16 3.42 0.98
CA PRO A 99 -19.24 4.37 1.27
C PRO A 99 -19.02 5.15 2.56
N THR A 100 -18.28 4.59 3.52
CA THR A 100 -18.11 5.17 4.85
C THR A 100 -16.69 4.94 5.39
N LYS A 101 -16.29 5.74 6.38
CA LYS A 101 -15.04 5.52 7.13
C LYS A 101 -15.03 4.16 7.84
N GLN A 102 -16.19 3.67 8.25
CA GLN A 102 -16.32 2.34 8.85
C GLN A 102 -15.99 1.24 7.85
N THR A 103 -16.45 1.35 6.59
CA THR A 103 -16.09 0.38 5.54
C THR A 103 -14.58 0.37 5.27
N LEU A 104 -13.92 1.53 5.28
CA LEU A 104 -12.47 1.60 5.15
C LEU A 104 -11.75 0.94 6.33
N LYS A 105 -12.23 1.18 7.56
CA LYS A 105 -11.72 0.53 8.77
C LYS A 105 -11.85 -0.98 8.71
N ASP A 106 -13.01 -1.48 8.30
CA ASP A 106 -13.27 -2.91 8.18
C ASP A 106 -12.32 -3.53 7.15
N TYR A 107 -12.18 -2.91 5.97
CA TYR A 107 -11.21 -3.32 4.96
C TYR A 107 -9.77 -3.35 5.51
N TRP A 108 -9.32 -2.30 6.19
CA TRP A 108 -7.99 -2.24 6.80
C TRP A 108 -7.77 -3.35 7.85
N ILE A 109 -8.76 -3.62 8.71
CA ILE A 109 -8.71 -4.75 9.67
C ILE A 109 -8.63 -6.09 8.93
N HIS A 110 -9.34 -6.25 7.82
CA HIS A 110 -9.26 -7.46 6.99
C HIS A 110 -7.85 -7.66 6.41
N GLN A 111 -7.20 -6.60 5.92
CA GLN A 111 -5.80 -6.67 5.47
C GLN A 111 -4.85 -7.06 6.60
N LEU A 112 -5.02 -6.47 7.80
CA LEU A 112 -4.22 -6.85 8.97
C LEU A 112 -4.38 -8.33 9.33
N LYS A 113 -5.60 -8.86 9.25
CA LYS A 113 -5.86 -10.30 9.47
C LYS A 113 -5.20 -11.15 8.41
N GLU A 114 -5.27 -10.76 7.13
CA GLU A 114 -4.60 -11.46 6.03
C GLU A 114 -3.08 -11.52 6.25
N ALA A 115 -2.47 -10.39 6.60
CA ALA A 115 -1.05 -10.32 6.94
C ALA A 115 -0.72 -11.21 8.15
N CYS A 116 -1.56 -11.19 9.19
CA CYS A 116 -1.39 -12.05 10.36
C CYS A 116 -1.47 -13.54 9.99
N VAL A 117 -2.40 -13.95 9.12
CA VAL A 117 -2.52 -15.34 8.67
C VAL A 117 -1.30 -15.75 7.85
N SER A 118 -0.82 -14.89 6.95
CA SER A 118 0.41 -15.15 6.20
C SER A 118 1.60 -15.31 7.15
N ARG A 119 1.68 -14.46 8.19
CA ARG A 119 2.80 -14.45 9.12
C ARG A 119 2.79 -15.59 10.14
N ASP A 120 1.66 -15.81 10.79
CA ASP A 120 1.53 -16.68 11.96
C ASP A 120 0.80 -17.99 11.62
N GLY A 121 0.27 -18.12 10.40
CA GLY A 121 -0.60 -19.22 9.98
C GLY A 121 -2.05 -19.10 10.46
N ASN A 122 -2.38 -18.06 11.25
CA ASN A 122 -3.72 -17.78 11.78
C ASN A 122 -3.87 -16.28 12.11
N ALA A 123 -5.09 -15.83 12.42
CA ALA A 123 -5.38 -14.43 12.72
C ALA A 123 -5.41 -14.11 14.24
N ASN A 124 -4.96 -15.02 15.11
CA ASN A 124 -5.26 -14.95 16.55
C ASN A 124 -4.72 -13.69 17.21
N ARG A 125 -3.52 -13.21 16.83
CA ARG A 125 -2.94 -11.98 17.42
C ARG A 125 -3.82 -10.76 17.15
N VAL A 126 -4.26 -10.58 15.90
CA VAL A 126 -5.18 -9.49 15.53
C VAL A 126 -6.54 -9.67 16.20
N MET A 127 -7.07 -10.90 16.22
CA MET A 127 -8.36 -11.22 16.82
C MET A 127 -8.38 -11.10 18.35
N SER A 128 -7.21 -11.14 19.00
CA SER A 128 -7.07 -10.98 20.45
C SER A 128 -7.09 -9.51 20.91
N LEU A 129 -7.03 -8.55 19.97
CA LEU A 129 -7.21 -7.15 20.30
C LEU A 129 -8.62 -6.90 20.83
N SER A 130 -8.71 -6.20 21.97
CA SER A 130 -10.00 -5.70 22.45
C SER A 130 -10.58 -4.68 21.47
N ASN A 131 -11.91 -4.58 21.42
CA ASN A 131 -12.59 -3.58 20.59
C ASN A 131 -12.08 -2.14 20.87
N ALA A 132 -11.76 -1.83 22.13
CA ALA A 132 -11.18 -0.55 22.51
C ALA A 132 -9.78 -0.33 21.89
N ASN A 133 -8.92 -1.34 21.89
CA ASN A 133 -7.60 -1.26 21.27
C ASN A 133 -7.71 -1.19 19.73
N SER A 134 -8.58 -1.98 19.10
CA SER A 134 -8.80 -1.91 17.65
C SER A 134 -9.35 -0.55 17.20
N GLN A 135 -10.26 0.05 17.99
CA GLN A 135 -10.75 1.41 17.72
C GLN A 135 -9.66 2.45 17.92
N LYS A 136 -8.93 2.41 19.04
CA LYS A 136 -7.83 3.36 19.33
C LYS A 136 -6.72 3.28 18.27
N MET A 137 -6.39 2.09 17.80
CA MET A 137 -5.43 1.88 16.73
C MET A 137 -5.90 2.51 15.41
N TRP A 138 -7.17 2.33 15.05
CA TRP A 138 -7.78 2.99 13.89
C TRP A 138 -7.77 4.52 14.02
N ASP A 139 -8.19 5.04 15.17
CA ASP A 139 -8.24 6.49 15.40
C ASP A 139 -6.84 7.11 15.32
N SER A 140 -5.81 6.42 15.83
CA SER A 140 -4.42 6.85 15.72
C SER A 140 -3.90 6.88 14.28
N LEU A 141 -4.39 6.00 13.40
CA LEU A 141 -4.05 6.02 11.97
C LEU A 141 -4.68 7.24 11.29
N VAL A 142 -5.95 7.54 11.59
CA VAL A 142 -6.68 8.70 11.05
C VAL A 142 -6.10 10.03 11.55
N SER A 143 -5.67 10.09 12.81
CA SER A 143 -5.10 11.28 13.43
C SER A 143 -3.60 11.44 13.24
N HIS A 144 -2.94 10.51 12.54
CA HIS A 144 -1.49 10.46 12.37
C HIS A 144 -0.69 10.38 13.70
N ASP A 145 -1.26 9.77 14.74
CA ASP A 145 -0.57 9.52 16.01
C ASP A 145 0.28 8.24 15.92
N PHE A 146 1.52 8.43 15.45
CA PHE A 146 2.52 7.38 15.28
C PHE A 146 2.75 6.56 16.57
N LYS A 147 2.88 7.23 17.72
CA LYS A 147 3.25 6.56 18.99
C LYS A 147 2.13 5.65 19.45
N THR A 148 0.89 6.14 19.42
CA THR A 148 -0.26 5.33 19.80
C THR A 148 -0.44 4.15 18.85
N PHE A 149 -0.34 4.38 17.54
CA PHE A 149 -0.49 3.31 16.54
C PHE A 149 0.48 2.17 16.79
N TRP A 150 1.79 2.47 16.87
CA TRP A 150 2.81 1.45 17.04
C TRP A 150 2.81 0.80 18.43
N SER A 151 2.35 1.51 19.47
CA SER A 151 2.17 0.91 20.80
C SER A 151 1.16 -0.26 20.79
N ILE A 152 0.18 -0.23 19.88
CA ILE A 152 -0.81 -1.30 19.72
C ILE A 152 -0.35 -2.29 18.64
N MET A 153 0.13 -1.81 17.49
CA MET A 153 0.61 -2.65 16.38
C MET A 153 1.67 -3.67 16.84
N THR A 154 2.64 -3.23 17.65
CA THR A 154 3.71 -4.13 18.15
C THR A 154 3.20 -5.25 19.05
N THR A 155 2.01 -5.12 19.66
CA THR A 155 1.42 -6.19 20.48
C THR A 155 0.91 -7.37 19.64
N ILE A 156 0.60 -7.12 18.37
CA ILE A 156 0.12 -8.14 17.43
C ILE A 156 1.20 -8.66 16.48
N LEU A 157 2.44 -8.20 16.64
CA LEU A 157 3.60 -8.71 15.92
C LEU A 157 4.36 -9.74 16.79
N PRO A 158 4.92 -10.81 16.19
CA PRO A 158 5.88 -11.68 16.86
C PRO A 158 7.08 -10.89 17.37
N ARG A 159 7.62 -11.27 18.52
CA ARG A 159 8.86 -10.68 19.03
C ARG A 159 10.05 -11.44 18.45
N GLU A 160 11.21 -10.80 18.32
CA GLU A 160 12.45 -11.43 17.82
C GLU A 160 12.84 -12.70 18.60
N LYS A 161 12.50 -12.76 19.89
CA LYS A 161 12.75 -13.93 20.75
C LYS A 161 11.82 -15.11 20.49
N ASP A 162 10.75 -14.91 19.75
CA ASP A 162 9.81 -15.96 19.39
C ASP A 162 10.39 -16.75 18.19
N SER A 163 11.52 -17.44 18.41
CA SER A 163 12.16 -18.27 17.39
C SER A 163 11.15 -19.28 16.81
N GLY A 164 11.00 -19.28 15.49
CA GLY A 164 10.01 -20.12 14.79
C GLY A 164 8.57 -19.58 14.78
N ALA A 165 8.30 -18.38 15.30
CA ALA A 165 6.95 -17.82 15.33
C ALA A 165 6.47 -17.21 14.01
N ILE A 166 7.39 -16.93 13.08
CA ILE A 166 7.06 -16.42 11.74
C ILE A 166 7.11 -17.58 10.76
N ARG A 167 5.95 -17.97 10.22
CA ARG A 167 5.81 -18.95 9.15
C ARG A 167 6.27 -18.40 7.81
N SER A 168 5.84 -17.19 7.48
CA SER A 168 6.20 -16.49 6.25
C SER A 168 6.14 -14.97 6.44
N LEU A 169 6.76 -14.21 5.56
CA LEU A 169 6.70 -12.75 5.57
C LEU A 169 5.52 -12.28 4.69
N PRO A 170 4.59 -11.46 5.22
CA PRO A 170 3.51 -10.87 4.42
C PRO A 170 4.05 -9.85 3.41
N ILE A 171 4.24 -10.30 2.17
CA ILE A 171 4.85 -9.48 1.11
C ILE A 171 3.94 -9.47 -0.12
N LYS A 172 3.75 -8.27 -0.67
CA LYS A 172 3.01 -8.02 -1.91
C LYS A 172 3.94 -7.31 -2.89
N VAL A 173 4.22 -7.96 -4.03
CA VAL A 173 5.08 -7.42 -5.09
C VAL A 173 4.20 -6.99 -6.25
N TYR A 174 4.37 -5.75 -6.71
CA TYR A 174 3.53 -5.12 -7.71
C TYR A 174 4.31 -4.97 -9.02
N LEU A 175 3.77 -5.57 -10.08
CA LEU A 175 4.40 -5.53 -11.40
C LEU A 175 4.13 -4.20 -12.10
N PRO A 176 5.12 -3.67 -12.85
CA PRO A 176 4.93 -2.44 -13.61
C PRO A 176 3.89 -2.65 -14.70
N MET A 177 3.21 -1.57 -15.10
CA MET A 177 2.22 -1.48 -16.20
C MET A 177 0.90 -2.24 -16.01
N SER A 178 0.91 -3.40 -15.34
CA SER A 178 -0.29 -4.22 -15.15
C SER A 178 -0.95 -4.02 -13.78
N ASN A 179 -0.23 -3.42 -12.83
CA ASN A 179 -0.61 -3.30 -11.42
C ASN A 179 -1.06 -4.63 -10.80
N GLN A 180 -0.64 -5.75 -11.39
CA GLN A 180 -0.84 -7.07 -10.82
C GLN A 180 0.01 -7.20 -9.57
N CYS A 181 -0.64 -7.62 -8.50
CA CYS A 181 -0.01 -7.89 -7.22
C CYS A 181 0.21 -9.39 -7.07
N ILE A 182 1.46 -9.78 -6.81
CA ILE A 182 1.81 -11.14 -6.43
C ILE A 182 2.03 -11.18 -4.93
N ALA A 183 1.23 -11.99 -4.23
CA ALA A 183 1.47 -12.29 -2.83
C ALA A 183 2.54 -13.39 -2.74
N ALA A 184 3.75 -13.03 -2.33
CA ALA A 184 4.86 -13.97 -2.19
C ALA A 184 4.84 -14.62 -0.81
N ILE A 185 4.89 -15.95 -0.74
CA ILE A 185 5.04 -16.68 0.52
C ILE A 185 6.54 -16.88 0.72
N VAL A 186 7.14 -16.02 1.54
CA VAL A 186 8.60 -16.02 1.73
C VAL A 186 8.93 -16.43 3.14
N LYS A 187 9.73 -17.48 3.30
CA LYS A 187 10.29 -17.82 4.62
C LYS A 187 11.34 -16.77 5.02
N PRO A 188 11.40 -16.37 6.30
CA PRO A 188 12.41 -15.43 6.77
C PRO A 188 13.84 -16.00 6.66
N GLU A 189 13.96 -17.33 6.65
CA GLU A 189 15.22 -18.06 6.51
C GLU A 189 15.12 -19.06 5.33
N THR A 190 16.24 -19.28 4.67
CA THR A 190 16.42 -20.35 3.70
C THR A 190 16.47 -21.70 4.41
N ASP A 191 16.37 -22.80 3.65
CA ASP A 191 16.44 -24.14 4.23
C ASP A 191 17.81 -24.44 4.89
N ASP A 192 18.86 -23.68 4.54
CA ASP A 192 20.19 -23.71 5.20
C ASP A 192 20.27 -22.90 6.50
N GLY A 193 19.16 -22.26 6.93
CA GLY A 193 19.11 -21.42 8.13
C GLY A 193 19.73 -20.02 7.96
N LYS A 194 20.01 -19.59 6.72
CA LYS A 194 20.48 -18.22 6.45
C LYS A 194 19.29 -17.29 6.28
N LEU A 195 19.43 -16.04 6.67
CA LEU A 195 18.38 -15.04 6.46
C LEU A 195 18.15 -14.80 4.96
N THR A 196 16.90 -14.89 4.53
CA THR A 196 16.50 -14.69 3.12
C THR A 196 16.68 -13.23 2.73
N THR A 197 17.35 -12.97 1.61
CA THR A 197 17.44 -11.62 1.04
C THR A 197 16.26 -11.32 0.12
N ILE A 198 16.00 -10.03 -0.11
CA ILE A 198 15.00 -9.61 -1.10
C ILE A 198 15.33 -10.13 -2.50
N GLY A 199 16.61 -10.13 -2.90
CA GLY A 199 17.07 -10.62 -4.19
C GLY A 199 16.80 -12.11 -4.40
N GLN A 200 17.04 -12.95 -3.38
CA GLN A 200 16.70 -14.37 -3.41
C GLN A 200 15.19 -14.60 -3.58
N SER A 201 14.39 -13.86 -2.81
CA SER A 201 12.94 -13.95 -2.87
C SER A 201 12.40 -13.55 -4.26
N LEU A 202 12.85 -12.42 -4.78
CA LEU A 202 12.41 -11.89 -6.07
C LEU A 202 12.91 -12.74 -7.24
N HIS A 203 14.14 -13.26 -7.19
CA HIS A 203 14.63 -14.21 -8.20
C HIS A 203 13.78 -15.48 -8.25
N SER A 204 13.42 -16.03 -7.09
CA SER A 204 12.60 -17.25 -6.99
C SER A 204 11.18 -17.06 -7.53
N HIS A 205 10.52 -15.94 -7.21
CA HIS A 205 9.13 -15.69 -7.63
C HIS A 205 9.01 -15.04 -9.02
N LEU A 206 10.02 -14.27 -9.44
CA LEU A 206 10.00 -13.41 -10.61
C LEU A 206 11.33 -13.47 -11.39
N PRO A 207 11.79 -14.65 -11.83
CA PRO A 207 13.11 -14.83 -12.44
C PRO A 207 13.29 -14.02 -13.72
N THR A 208 12.21 -13.71 -14.46
CA THR A 208 12.24 -12.87 -15.66
C THR A 208 12.61 -11.41 -15.35
N PHE A 209 12.15 -10.88 -14.21
CA PHE A 209 12.47 -9.51 -13.77
C PHE A 209 13.77 -9.46 -12.95
N PHE A 210 14.12 -10.56 -12.29
CA PHE A 210 15.30 -10.67 -11.45
C PHE A 210 16.11 -11.90 -11.84
N PRO A 211 16.83 -11.89 -12.98
CA PRO A 211 17.67 -13.02 -13.40
C PRO A 211 18.90 -13.22 -12.49
N SER A 212 19.22 -12.24 -11.65
CA SER A 212 20.29 -12.30 -10.66
C SER A 212 19.75 -11.97 -9.27
N GLU A 213 20.19 -12.71 -8.26
CA GLU A 213 19.86 -12.44 -6.84
C GLU A 213 20.64 -11.24 -6.27
N THR A 214 21.69 -10.78 -6.95
CA THR A 214 22.63 -9.78 -6.39
C THR A 214 22.70 -8.50 -7.20
N LYS A 215 22.27 -8.52 -8.46
CA LYS A 215 22.29 -7.36 -9.34
C LYS A 215 20.91 -7.10 -9.94
N PRO A 216 20.35 -5.90 -9.80
CA PRO A 216 19.13 -5.52 -10.51
C PRO A 216 19.48 -5.33 -11.99
N VAL A 217 19.06 -6.27 -12.85
CA VAL A 217 19.38 -6.27 -14.30
C VAL A 217 18.22 -5.74 -15.13
N VAL A 218 16.99 -6.15 -14.81
CA VAL A 218 15.78 -5.82 -15.59
C VAL A 218 14.87 -4.87 -14.82
N ALA A 219 14.73 -5.08 -13.51
CA ALA A 219 13.93 -4.24 -12.64
C ALA A 219 14.64 -3.94 -11.32
N ARG A 220 14.22 -2.86 -10.67
CA ARG A 220 14.58 -2.48 -9.29
C ARG A 220 13.37 -2.70 -8.38
N ALA A 221 13.66 -3.03 -7.12
CA ALA A 221 12.66 -3.08 -6.06
C ALA A 221 12.58 -1.73 -5.37
N VAL A 222 11.39 -1.15 -5.27
CA VAL A 222 11.12 0.14 -4.63
C VAL A 222 10.15 -0.05 -3.47
N VAL A 223 10.47 0.54 -2.33
CA VAL A 223 9.65 0.51 -1.12
C VAL A 223 9.63 1.93 -0.53
N HIS A 224 8.43 2.49 -0.31
CA HIS A 224 8.26 3.88 0.16
C HIS A 224 9.08 4.90 -0.66
N GLY A 225 9.07 4.77 -1.98
CA GLY A 225 9.81 5.67 -2.88
C GLY A 225 11.34 5.51 -2.88
N VAL A 226 11.90 4.47 -2.24
CA VAL A 226 13.35 4.23 -2.17
C VAL A 226 13.72 2.89 -2.81
N GLU A 227 14.79 2.87 -3.61
CA GLU A 227 15.37 1.63 -4.15
C GLU A 227 15.93 0.76 -3.00
N VAL A 228 15.50 -0.50 -2.94
CA VAL A 228 15.97 -1.46 -1.96
C VAL A 228 17.08 -2.32 -2.58
N PRO A 229 18.28 -2.39 -1.97
CA PRO A 229 19.36 -3.19 -2.51
C PRO A 229 19.05 -4.70 -2.37
N LEU A 230 19.42 -5.49 -3.38
CA LEU A 230 19.04 -6.92 -3.44
C LEU A 230 19.62 -7.80 -2.34
N ASN A 231 20.69 -7.34 -1.67
CA ASN A 231 21.28 -8.00 -0.51
C ASN A 231 20.58 -7.67 0.82
N ALA A 232 19.56 -6.80 0.83
CA ALA A 232 18.82 -6.47 2.03
C ALA A 232 18.14 -7.71 2.62
N VAL A 233 18.29 -7.91 3.93
CA VAL A 233 17.62 -8.97 4.68
C VAL A 233 16.13 -8.69 4.74
N LEU A 234 15.33 -9.62 4.23
CA LEU A 234 13.91 -9.38 3.98
C LEU A 234 13.10 -9.27 5.28
N ALA A 235 13.47 -10.02 6.32
CA ALA A 235 12.84 -9.92 7.64
C ALA A 235 13.05 -8.53 8.26
N ASN A 236 14.28 -7.99 8.19
CA ASN A 236 14.59 -6.65 8.69
C ASN A 236 13.81 -5.59 7.90
N LEU A 237 13.81 -5.71 6.57
CA LEU A 237 13.06 -4.81 5.71
C LEU A 237 11.57 -4.81 6.04
N TYR A 238 10.97 -5.99 6.25
CA TYR A 238 9.58 -6.12 6.67
C TYR A 238 9.31 -5.34 7.97
N TYR A 239 10.09 -5.53 9.03
CA TYR A 239 9.85 -4.83 10.29
C TYR A 239 10.10 -3.32 10.23
N MET A 240 11.01 -2.87 9.37
CA MET A 240 11.36 -1.45 9.24
C MET A 240 10.42 -0.69 8.30
N ALA A 241 9.88 -1.36 7.28
CA ALA A 241 9.18 -0.72 6.17
C ALA A 241 7.76 -1.26 5.92
N MET A 242 7.23 -2.14 6.78
CA MET A 242 5.84 -2.58 6.64
C MET A 242 4.86 -1.39 6.73
N TYR A 243 3.79 -1.48 5.94
CA TYR A 243 2.72 -0.52 5.99
C TYR A 243 1.78 -0.80 7.18
N PRO A 244 0.95 0.19 7.58
CA PRO A 244 -0.05 0.03 8.64
C PRO A 244 -1.05 -1.11 8.44
N ASP A 245 -1.18 -1.66 7.24
CA ASP A 245 -2.06 -2.79 6.92
C ASP A 245 -1.43 -4.16 7.20
N GLY A 246 -0.17 -4.20 7.65
CA GLY A 246 0.54 -5.43 8.00
C GLY A 246 1.42 -6.00 6.89
N PHE A 247 1.39 -5.45 5.68
CA PHE A 247 2.15 -5.96 4.55
C PHE A 247 3.39 -5.12 4.26
N LEU A 248 4.45 -5.76 3.76
CA LEU A 248 5.50 -5.08 3.02
C LEU A 248 5.10 -5.03 1.55
N HIS A 249 4.87 -3.82 1.04
CA HIS A 249 4.53 -3.59 -0.36
C HIS A 249 5.78 -3.18 -1.14
N ILE A 250 6.08 -3.92 -2.21
CA ILE A 250 7.26 -3.71 -3.06
C ILE A 250 6.78 -3.38 -4.47
N SER A 251 7.03 -2.15 -4.91
CA SER A 251 6.82 -1.75 -6.30
C SER A 251 8.03 -2.13 -7.14
N LEU A 252 7.81 -2.51 -8.40
CA LEU A 252 8.88 -2.77 -9.35
C LEU A 252 8.96 -1.66 -10.39
N VAL A 253 10.18 -1.19 -10.63
CA VAL A 253 10.48 -0.19 -11.67
C VAL A 253 11.42 -0.82 -12.69
N MET A 254 11.10 -0.68 -13.98
CA MET A 254 11.93 -1.20 -15.05
C MET A 254 13.21 -0.37 -15.19
N ILE A 255 14.34 -1.05 -15.40
CA ILE A 255 15.62 -0.40 -15.69
C ILE A 255 15.63 -0.09 -17.18
N ASN A 256 15.81 1.18 -17.51
CA ASN A 256 16.00 1.67 -18.88
C ASN A 256 17.45 1.53 -19.34
#